data_AF-A0A374WHF2-F1
#
_entry.id   AF-A0A374WHF2-F1
#
_cell.length_a   1.000
_cell.length_b   1.000
_cell.length_c   1.000
_cell.angle_alpha   90.00
_cell.angle_beta   90.00
_cell.angle_gamma   90.00
#
_symmetry.space_group_name_H-M   'P 1'
#
loop_
_entity.id
_entity.type
_entity.pdbx_description
1 polymer ?
#
loop_
_entity_poly.entity_id
_entity_poly.type
_entity_poly.pdbx_seq_one_letter_code
_entity_poly.pdbx_strand_id
1 'polypeptide(L)'
;MNCFSRKIVLIFAAIIWQSSLGTKSAQIKEQNLGQNGYRKYEDGLLIQWGHLTNSSAGSATIWFPISFHDASYQFVTTMETVSNEHTLYTALPYNKSASYVNVMRKFLLADNSITVGSSTRSFDWIAIGR
;
A
#
# COMPACT_ATOMS: atom_id res chain seq x y z
N MET A 1 41.27 -37.26 19.54
CA MET A 1 40.03 -37.02 18.76
C MET A 1 38.98 -36.15 19.48
N ASN A 2 38.80 -36.28 20.80
CA ASN A 2 37.77 -35.53 21.55
C ASN A 2 37.91 -33.99 21.50
N CYS A 3 39.13 -33.46 21.40
CA CYS A 3 39.38 -32.02 21.36
C CYS A 3 39.00 -31.37 20.01
N PHE A 4 39.14 -32.11 18.91
CA PHE A 4 38.82 -31.61 17.56
C PHE A 4 37.30 -31.56 17.34
N SER A 5 36.59 -32.61 17.78
CA SER A 5 35.14 -32.68 17.77
C SER A 5 34.48 -31.56 18.59
N ARG A 6 34.97 -31.27 19.80
CA ARG A 6 34.44 -30.17 20.65
C ARG A 6 34.61 -28.79 20.01
N LYS A 7 35.73 -28.54 19.32
CA LYS A 7 35.98 -27.28 18.61
C LYS A 7 35.00 -27.10 17.44
N ILE A 8 34.70 -28.16 16.70
CA ILE A 8 33.70 -28.14 15.62
C ILE A 8 32.29 -27.84 16.17
N VAL A 9 31.91 -28.47 17.28
CA VAL A 9 30.59 -28.23 17.92
C VAL A 9 30.45 -26.77 18.37
N LEU A 10 31.50 -26.20 18.95
CA LEU A 10 31.51 -24.80 19.38
C LEU A 10 31.38 -23.83 18.20
N ILE A 11 31.97 -24.14 17.05
CA ILE A 11 31.84 -23.33 15.83
C ILE A 11 30.39 -23.35 15.32
N PHE A 12 29.75 -24.52 15.25
CA PHE A 12 28.35 -24.61 14.84
C PHE A 12 27.40 -23.90 15.83
N ALA A 13 27.64 -24.08 17.13
CA ALA A 13 26.87 -23.37 18.16
C ALA A 13 27.02 -21.84 18.02
N ALA A 14 28.23 -21.35 17.77
CA ALA A 14 28.48 -19.93 17.54
C ALA A 14 27.81 -19.40 16.26
N ILE A 15 27.82 -20.16 15.16
CA ILE A 15 27.15 -19.78 13.90
C ILE A 15 25.63 -19.68 14.09
N ILE A 16 25.02 -20.68 14.74
CA ILE A 16 23.58 -20.69 15.02
C ILE A 16 23.21 -19.50 15.90
N TRP A 17 24.02 -19.23 16.93
CA TRP A 17 23.77 -18.11 17.85
C TRP A 17 23.97 -16.75 17.17
N GLN A 18 25.00 -16.59 16.33
CA GLN A 18 25.23 -15.37 15.56
C GLN A 18 24.15 -15.12 14.51
N SER A 19 23.54 -16.17 13.94
CA SER A 19 22.48 -16.02 12.93
C SER A 19 21.22 -15.31 13.47
N SER A 20 20.97 -15.35 14.78
CA SER A 20 19.80 -14.70 15.41
C SER A 20 20.08 -13.34 16.07
N LEU A 21 21.35 -12.93 16.21
CA LEU A 21 21.75 -11.84 17.10
C LEU A 21 21.88 -10.46 16.42
N GLY A 22 21.61 -10.34 15.11
CA GLY A 22 21.94 -9.11 14.37
C GLY A 22 21.03 -8.69 13.23
N THR A 23 20.02 -9.47 12.85
CA THR A 23 19.15 -9.08 11.74
C THR A 23 18.01 -8.19 12.22
N LYS A 24 18.23 -6.87 12.25
CA LYS A 24 17.14 -5.87 12.29
C LYS A 24 16.40 -5.87 10.96
N SER A 25 15.73 -6.96 10.63
CA SER A 25 14.88 -7.07 9.46
C SER A 25 13.42 -6.96 9.86
N ALA A 26 12.66 -6.15 9.12
CA ALA A 26 11.22 -6.12 9.25
C ALA A 26 10.67 -7.48 8.80
N GLN A 27 10.25 -8.30 9.77
CA GLN A 27 9.74 -9.63 9.50
C GLN A 27 8.35 -9.54 8.85
N ILE A 28 8.18 -10.24 7.73
CA ILE A 28 6.92 -10.27 6.99
C ILE A 28 6.05 -11.36 7.60
N LYS A 29 4.85 -10.99 8.03
CA LYS A 29 3.82 -11.91 8.52
C LYS A 29 3.02 -12.53 7.38
N GLU A 30 2.60 -11.71 6.43
CA GLU A 30 1.77 -12.13 5.29
C GLU A 30 1.91 -11.11 4.14
N GLN A 31 1.72 -11.55 2.90
CA GLN A 31 1.73 -10.63 1.75
C GLN A 31 0.93 -11.18 0.56
N ASN A 32 0.41 -10.25 -0.25
CA ASN A 32 -0.08 -10.50 -1.60
C ASN A 32 0.55 -9.46 -2.53
N LEU A 33 1.32 -9.89 -3.53
CA LEU A 33 2.06 -8.99 -4.42
C LEU A 33 1.34 -8.73 -5.76
N GLY A 34 0.05 -9.03 -5.83
CA GLY A 34 -0.78 -8.70 -7.00
C GLY A 34 -1.01 -7.20 -7.19
N GLN A 35 -1.78 -6.85 -8.23
CA GLN A 35 -2.09 -5.45 -8.57
C GLN A 35 -2.73 -4.71 -7.38
N ASN A 36 -3.76 -5.30 -6.76
CA ASN A 36 -4.32 -4.86 -5.49
C ASN A 36 -3.72 -5.70 -4.37
N GLY A 37 -2.55 -5.28 -3.91
CA GLY A 37 -1.66 -6.06 -3.05
C GLY A 37 -1.50 -5.47 -1.66
N TYR A 38 -0.78 -6.21 -0.81
CA TYR A 38 -0.38 -5.78 0.51
C TYR A 38 0.87 -6.50 1.01
N ARG A 39 1.51 -5.90 2.01
CA ARG A 39 2.53 -6.52 2.86
C ARG A 39 2.24 -6.18 4.32
N LYS A 40 2.09 -7.22 5.14
CA LYS A 40 1.89 -7.13 6.59
C LYS A 40 3.13 -7.60 7.32
N TYR A 41 3.58 -6.81 8.28
CA TYR A 41 4.73 -7.11 9.10
C TYR A 41 4.31 -7.69 10.45
N GLU A 42 5.21 -8.39 11.14
CA GLU A 42 4.94 -8.98 12.45
C GLU A 42 4.65 -7.94 13.54
N ASP A 43 5.21 -6.74 13.40
CA ASP A 43 4.97 -5.59 14.29
C ASP A 43 3.60 -4.90 14.06
N GLY A 44 2.82 -5.42 13.11
CA GLY A 44 1.50 -4.91 12.76
C GLY A 44 1.51 -3.84 11.68
N LEU A 45 2.66 -3.34 11.21
CA LEU A 45 2.69 -2.43 10.06
C LEU A 45 2.06 -3.12 8.84
N LEU A 46 1.20 -2.40 8.16
CA LEU A 46 0.49 -2.86 6.97
C LEU A 46 0.60 -1.79 5.89
N ILE A 47 1.13 -2.20 4.74
CA ILE A 47 1.17 -1.40 3.52
C ILE A 47 0.28 -2.10 2.50
N GLN A 48 -0.67 -1.38 1.93
CA GLN A 48 -1.55 -1.87 0.86
C GLN A 48 -1.46 -0.93 -0.34
N TRP A 49 -1.61 -1.46 -1.54
CA TRP A 49 -1.61 -0.68 -2.77
C TRP A 49 -2.60 -1.26 -3.76
N GLY A 50 -2.93 -0.47 -4.78
CA GLY A 50 -3.78 -0.94 -5.83
C GLY A 50 -3.95 0.02 -6.99
N HIS A 51 -4.67 -0.49 -7.98
CA HIS A 51 -5.12 0.26 -9.14
C HIS A 51 -6.63 0.08 -9.27
N LEU A 52 -7.36 1.18 -9.32
CA LEU A 52 -8.78 1.14 -9.64
C LEU A 52 -8.98 1.44 -11.12
N THR A 53 -9.27 0.41 -11.91
CA THR A 53 -9.82 0.57 -13.26
C THR A 53 -11.34 0.70 -13.15
N ASN A 54 -11.92 1.80 -13.62
CA ASN A 54 -13.37 1.94 -13.58
C ASN A 54 -13.88 2.75 -14.78
N SER A 55 -15.11 2.46 -15.22
CA SER A 55 -15.75 3.11 -16.37
C SER A 55 -16.88 4.07 -15.99
N SER A 56 -17.36 4.04 -14.73
CA SER A 56 -18.44 4.91 -14.26
C SER A 56 -17.91 6.23 -13.72
N ALA A 57 -18.67 7.32 -13.93
CA ALA A 57 -18.31 8.65 -13.47
C ALA A 57 -18.66 8.82 -11.99
N GLY A 58 -17.78 9.48 -11.22
CA GLY A 58 -18.07 9.92 -9.85
C GLY A 58 -17.31 9.12 -8.79
N SER A 59 -17.85 9.10 -7.57
CA SER A 59 -17.20 8.46 -6.42
C SER A 59 -17.05 6.95 -6.63
N ALA A 60 -15.97 6.39 -6.08
CA ALA A 60 -15.71 4.96 -6.07
C ALA A 60 -15.31 4.52 -4.66
N THR A 61 -15.52 3.24 -4.38
CA THR A 61 -15.08 2.62 -3.13
C THR A 61 -13.87 1.74 -3.43
N ILE A 62 -12.77 1.96 -2.71
CA ILE A 62 -11.63 1.06 -2.66
C ILE A 62 -11.87 0.10 -1.50
N TRP A 63 -11.95 -1.20 -1.80
CA TRP A 63 -11.98 -2.25 -0.80
C TRP A 63 -10.56 -2.76 -0.58
N PHE A 64 -10.11 -2.75 0.67
CA PHE A 64 -8.77 -3.24 0.98
C PHE A 64 -8.74 -4.77 0.91
N PRO A 65 -7.63 -5.35 0.40
CA PRO A 65 -7.40 -6.80 0.47
C PRO A 65 -7.53 -7.37 1.88
N ILE A 66 -7.03 -6.63 2.90
CA ILE A 66 -7.22 -6.95 4.31
C ILE A 66 -7.53 -5.68 5.10
N SER A 67 -8.31 -5.79 6.18
CA SER A 67 -8.63 -4.63 7.02
C SER A 67 -7.41 -4.15 7.80
N PHE A 68 -7.27 -2.82 7.88
CA PHE A 68 -6.50 -2.17 8.93
C PHE A 68 -7.17 -2.38 10.30
N HIS A 69 -6.44 -2.10 11.38
CA HIS A 69 -6.95 -2.07 12.75
C HIS A 69 -8.06 -1.03 12.92
N ASP A 70 -7.86 0.17 12.35
CA ASP A 70 -8.80 1.28 12.39
C ASP A 70 -8.64 2.20 11.15
N ALA A 71 -9.30 3.36 11.15
CA ALA A 71 -9.27 4.32 10.04
C ALA A 71 -8.11 5.34 10.12
N SER A 72 -7.13 5.17 11.01
CA SER A 72 -6.02 6.11 11.22
C SER A 72 -4.85 5.97 10.22
N TYR A 73 -4.90 5.00 9.31
CA TYR A 73 -3.91 4.81 8.25
C TYR A 73 -3.76 6.04 7.35
N GLN A 74 -2.58 6.23 6.76
CA GLN A 74 -2.40 7.19 5.68
C GLN A 74 -2.91 6.60 4.36
N PHE A 75 -3.56 7.42 3.53
CA PHE A 75 -4.07 7.00 2.23
C PHE A 75 -3.76 8.07 1.19
N VAL A 76 -3.11 7.67 0.11
CA VAL A 76 -2.69 8.56 -0.97
C VAL A 76 -3.16 7.96 -2.29
N THR A 77 -3.62 8.83 -3.18
CA THR A 77 -4.01 8.51 -4.54
C THR A 77 -3.11 9.25 -5.51
N THR A 78 -2.95 8.68 -6.70
CA THR A 78 -2.37 9.37 -7.85
C THR A 78 -3.47 9.61 -8.89
N MET A 79 -3.20 10.41 -9.92
CA MET A 79 -3.99 10.40 -11.16
C MET A 79 -3.05 10.80 -12.29
N GLU A 80 -3.20 10.14 -13.44
CA GLU A 80 -2.43 10.45 -14.64
C GLU A 80 -3.29 11.18 -15.67
N THR A 81 -2.70 12.17 -16.35
CA THR A 81 -3.27 12.80 -17.55
C THR A 81 -2.96 11.91 -18.75
N VAL A 82 -3.93 11.69 -19.63
CA VAL A 82 -3.76 10.74 -20.76
C VAL A 82 -3.42 11.47 -22.07
N SER A 83 -3.31 12.80 -22.01
CA SER A 83 -2.88 13.65 -23.13
C SER A 83 -2.37 15.00 -22.61
N ASN A 84 -1.97 15.87 -23.52
CA ASN A 84 -1.54 17.25 -23.25
C ASN A 84 -2.72 18.18 -22.88
N GLU A 85 -3.80 17.64 -22.32
CA GLU A 85 -4.98 18.38 -21.94
C GLU A 85 -4.71 19.25 -20.71
N HIS A 86 -5.45 20.35 -20.60
CA HIS A 86 -5.34 21.30 -19.48
C HIS A 86 -6.26 20.92 -18.31
N THR A 87 -6.85 19.72 -18.36
CA THR A 87 -7.79 19.24 -17.35
C THR A 87 -7.02 18.70 -16.15
N LEU A 88 -7.31 19.24 -14.96
CA LEU A 88 -6.79 18.71 -13.71
C LEU A 88 -7.69 17.60 -13.20
N TYR A 89 -7.11 16.45 -12.89
CA TYR A 89 -7.84 15.32 -12.32
C TYR A 89 -7.45 15.08 -10.87
N THR A 90 -8.42 14.65 -10.06
CA THR A 90 -8.18 14.34 -8.66
C THR A 90 -9.01 13.17 -8.17
N ALA A 91 -8.45 12.43 -7.22
CA ALA A 91 -9.04 11.29 -6.52
C ALA A 91 -8.97 11.56 -5.01
N LEU A 92 -9.98 12.22 -4.45
CA LEU A 92 -9.94 12.70 -3.07
C LEU A 92 -10.64 11.71 -2.11
N PRO A 93 -9.92 11.10 -1.15
CA PRO A 93 -10.56 10.27 -0.13
C PRO A 93 -11.44 11.13 0.80
N TYR A 94 -12.65 10.68 1.13
CA TYR A 94 -13.57 11.46 1.99
C TYR A 94 -14.33 10.67 3.05
N ASN A 95 -14.30 9.33 3.00
CA ASN A 95 -14.91 8.51 4.04
C ASN A 95 -14.07 7.24 4.21
N LYS A 96 -13.37 7.14 5.34
CA LYS A 96 -12.39 6.09 5.64
C LYS A 96 -12.95 5.12 6.68
N SER A 97 -12.75 3.84 6.43
CA SER A 97 -13.01 2.74 7.34
C SER A 97 -11.80 1.81 7.36
N ALA A 98 -11.74 0.91 8.34
CA ALA A 98 -10.71 -0.12 8.44
C ALA A 98 -10.61 -0.99 7.18
N SER A 99 -11.73 -1.26 6.51
CA SER A 99 -11.81 -2.17 5.35
C SER A 99 -11.98 -1.47 4.00
N TYR A 100 -12.22 -0.16 3.98
CA TYR A 100 -12.46 0.57 2.72
C TYR A 100 -12.20 2.07 2.82
N VAL A 101 -12.09 2.71 1.65
CA VAL A 101 -12.12 4.18 1.50
C VAL A 101 -13.05 4.54 0.35
N ASN A 102 -13.92 5.52 0.56
CA ASN A 102 -14.61 6.19 -0.54
C ASN A 102 -13.74 7.34 -1.08
N VAL A 103 -13.58 7.36 -2.38
CA VAL A 103 -12.76 8.30 -3.13
C VAL A 103 -13.65 9.04 -4.11
N MET A 104 -13.71 10.36 -3.95
CA MET A 104 -14.39 11.25 -4.89
C MET A 104 -13.45 11.53 -6.06
N ARG A 105 -13.90 11.21 -7.28
CA ARG A 105 -13.13 11.50 -8.50
C ARG A 105 -13.72 12.70 -9.22
N LYS A 106 -12.92 13.74 -9.37
CA LYS A 106 -13.32 14.99 -10.04
C LYS A 106 -12.31 15.36 -11.12
N PHE A 107 -12.80 16.16 -12.05
CA PHE A 107 -11.95 16.90 -12.96
C PHE A 107 -12.30 18.38 -12.91
N LEU A 108 -11.31 19.22 -13.16
CA LEU A 108 -11.45 20.65 -13.33
C LEU A 108 -10.89 20.98 -14.71
N LEU A 109 -11.77 21.47 -15.60
CA LEU A 109 -11.38 22.02 -16.88
C LEU A 109 -11.32 23.54 -16.73
N ALA A 110 -10.15 24.12 -16.98
CA ALA A 110 -9.93 25.56 -16.99
C ALA A 110 -9.65 26.01 -18.43
N ASP A 111 -10.70 26.45 -19.10
CA ASP A 111 -10.63 27.06 -20.43
C ASP A 111 -11.02 28.55 -20.36
N ASN A 112 -11.97 29.01 -21.17
CA ASN A 112 -12.60 30.32 -20.99
C ASN A 112 -13.57 30.35 -19.78
N SER A 113 -13.76 29.22 -19.10
CA SER A 113 -14.59 29.02 -17.90
C SER A 113 -13.97 27.95 -16.99
N ILE A 114 -14.47 27.84 -15.74
CA ILE A 114 -14.13 26.73 -14.84
C ILE A 114 -15.30 25.76 -14.81
N THR A 115 -15.09 24.55 -15.32
CA THR A 115 -16.06 23.46 -15.22
C THR A 115 -15.55 22.39 -14.28
N VAL A 116 -16.36 22.02 -13.28
CA VAL A 116 -16.09 20.91 -12.35
C VAL A 116 -17.02 19.75 -12.69
N GLY A 117 -16.45 18.60 -13.02
CA GLY A 117 -17.20 17.40 -13.37
C GLY A 117 -16.72 16.16 -12.64
N SER A 118 -17.44 15.06 -12.86
CA SER A 118 -17.07 13.74 -12.34
C SER A 118 -16.17 13.01 -13.31
N SER A 119 -15.05 12.47 -12.83
CA SER A 119 -14.10 11.75 -13.67
C SER A 119 -14.45 10.26 -13.74
N THR A 120 -14.23 9.67 -14.92
CA THR A 120 -14.23 8.21 -15.14
C THR A 120 -12.81 7.63 -15.10
N ARG A 121 -11.77 8.46 -14.88
CA ARG A 121 -10.38 8.00 -14.95
C ARG A 121 -10.06 6.97 -13.87
N SER A 122 -9.16 6.08 -14.26
CA SER A 122 -8.50 5.12 -13.39
C SER A 122 -7.42 5.82 -12.57
N PHE A 123 -7.05 5.23 -11.43
CA PHE A 123 -6.04 5.79 -10.56
C PHE A 123 -5.36 4.72 -9.70
N ASP A 124 -4.13 5.01 -9.27
CA ASP A 124 -3.43 4.17 -8.30
C ASP A 124 -3.59 4.73 -6.90
N TRP A 125 -3.44 3.86 -5.91
CA TRP A 125 -3.51 4.23 -4.51
C TRP A 125 -2.52 3.43 -3.67
N ILE A 126 -2.11 4.03 -2.56
CA ILE A 126 -1.31 3.40 -1.51
C ILE A 126 -1.88 3.77 -0.15
N ALA A 127 -1.89 2.80 0.77
CA ALA A 127 -2.33 2.96 2.14
C ALA A 127 -1.29 2.38 3.11
N ILE A 128 -1.03 3.06 4.21
CA ILE A 128 -0.04 2.64 5.23
C ILE A 128 -0.62 2.86 6.63
N GLY A 129 -0.65 1.80 7.44
CA GLY A 129 -1.21 1.84 8.79
C GLY A 129 -0.90 0.56 9.58
N ARG A 130 -1.74 0.24 10.55
CA ARG A 130 -1.74 -1.04 11.28
C ARG A 130 -3.08 -1.72 11.12
#